data_AF-A0A928E914-F1
#
_entry.id   AF-A0A928E914-F1
#
_cell.length_a   1.000
_cell.length_b   1.000
_cell.length_c   1.000
_cell.angle_alpha   90.00
_cell.angle_beta   90.00
_cell.angle_gamma   90.00
#
_symmetry.space_group_name_H-M   'P 1'
#
loop_
_entity.id
_entity.type
_entity.pdbx_description
1 polymer ?
#
loop_
_entity_poly.entity_id
_entity_poly.type
_entity_poly.pdbx_seq_one_letter_code
_entity_poly.pdbx_strand_id
1 'polypeptide(L)'
;MSTYSFSDALTGSTIQCEYPGLQTLMVEADGMPQPCETLFFPGCSFINYGMPLVDAVYATLTDAGIVEGISLLCCGKILRYESNGAEIRANYEKQLCERLSLLGVKKIVTACPNCVKALRDAVARDASTADIAIIPLPTVLADLGYRIDSDGALTLLSTVVDAGKDYFEPGLSEMRPMFCIHDSCPDRKTGEFASGVRALLADEAYNECEHNRTTSFCCGSLVRATGNYEAADKQAQRHGEEAIAAKATGIMTACVSCAFQLSMAQRRVPVFHYLELLYNYRIDWYAADAWMKLRFLFDESLGVDELQPSHRTFIGLEKA
;
A
#
# COMPACT_ATOMS: atom_id res chain seq x y z
N MET A 1 -1.60 14.78 -16.97
CA MET A 1 -2.11 13.41 -16.72
C MET A 1 -1.22 12.46 -17.50
N SER A 2 -0.77 11.40 -16.86
CA SER A 2 0.09 10.38 -17.48
C SER A 2 -0.67 9.06 -17.54
N THR A 3 -0.45 8.29 -18.60
CA THR A 3 -1.05 6.96 -18.77
C THR A 3 0.01 5.91 -18.48
N TYR A 4 -0.33 4.95 -17.63
CA TYR A 4 0.50 3.81 -17.26
C TYR A 4 -0.14 2.55 -17.81
N SER A 5 0.67 1.62 -18.33
CA SER A 5 0.18 0.40 -18.98
C SER A 5 0.90 -0.81 -18.41
N PHE A 6 0.13 -1.79 -17.94
CA PHE A 6 0.66 -3.03 -17.35
C PHE A 6 0.01 -4.23 -18.02
N SER A 7 0.78 -5.29 -18.24
CA SER A 7 0.24 -6.61 -18.53
C SER A 7 0.15 -7.37 -17.21
N ASP A 8 -1.07 -7.70 -16.78
CA ASP A 8 -1.28 -8.44 -15.54
C ASP A 8 -0.86 -9.90 -15.75
N ALA A 9 0.12 -10.37 -14.99
CA ALA A 9 0.68 -11.71 -15.12
C ALA A 9 -0.32 -12.82 -14.77
N LEU A 10 -1.33 -12.54 -13.92
CA LEU A 10 -2.30 -13.54 -13.46
C LEU A 10 -3.53 -13.61 -14.36
N THR A 11 -3.97 -12.50 -14.95
CA THR A 11 -5.12 -12.50 -15.88
C THR A 11 -4.70 -12.52 -17.35
N GLY A 12 -3.48 -12.07 -17.66
CA GLY A 12 -2.98 -11.82 -19.01
C GLY A 12 -3.47 -10.49 -19.60
N SER A 13 -4.45 -9.85 -18.97
CA SER A 13 -5.09 -8.63 -19.48
C SER A 13 -4.10 -7.48 -19.50
N THR A 14 -4.23 -6.60 -20.49
CA THR A 14 -3.54 -5.31 -20.49
C THR A 14 -4.41 -4.27 -19.80
N ILE A 15 -3.87 -3.62 -18.78
CA ILE A 15 -4.56 -2.60 -17.99
C ILE A 15 -3.85 -1.27 -18.22
N GLN A 16 -4.57 -0.31 -18.78
CA GLN A 16 -4.14 1.08 -18.89
C GLN A 16 -4.85 1.90 -17.82
N CYS A 17 -4.08 2.71 -17.10
CA CYS A 17 -4.58 3.57 -16.03
C CYS A 17 -4.04 4.99 -16.21
N GLU A 18 -4.92 5.98 -16.23
CA GLU A 18 -4.53 7.38 -16.12
C GLU A 18 -4.28 7.77 -14.66
N TYR A 19 -3.31 8.66 -14.43
CA TYR A 19 -3.07 9.24 -13.10
C TYR A 19 -2.91 10.77 -13.21
N PRO A 20 -3.49 11.55 -12.26
CA PRO A 20 -4.24 11.11 -11.06
C PRO A 20 -5.74 10.81 -11.32
N GLY A 21 -6.21 10.87 -12.58
CA GLY A 21 -7.64 10.72 -12.89
C GLY A 21 -8.24 9.33 -12.64
N LEU A 22 -7.40 8.28 -12.59
CA LEU A 22 -7.78 6.89 -12.38
C LEU A 22 -8.80 6.36 -13.39
N GLN A 23 -8.84 6.93 -14.60
CA GLN A 23 -9.58 6.36 -15.72
C GLN A 23 -8.85 5.10 -16.19
N THR A 24 -9.60 4.03 -16.46
CA THR A 24 -9.00 2.74 -16.81
C THR A 24 -9.59 2.16 -18.07
N LEU A 25 -8.72 1.60 -18.89
CA LEU A 25 -9.08 0.73 -20.01
C LEU A 25 -8.45 -0.64 -19.75
N MET A 26 -9.28 -1.68 -19.75
CA MET A 26 -8.81 -3.06 -19.68
C MET A 26 -9.05 -3.72 -21.04
N VAL A 27 -8.01 -4.32 -21.59
CA VAL A 27 -8.07 -5.18 -22.77
C VAL A 27 -7.85 -6.60 -22.29
N GLU A 28 -8.89 -7.42 -22.40
CA GLU A 28 -8.82 -8.84 -22.04
C GLU A 28 -7.78 -9.58 -22.90
N ALA A 29 -7.20 -10.63 -22.33
CA ALA A 29 -6.25 -11.47 -23.05
C ALA A 29 -6.95 -12.44 -23.99
N ASP A 30 -6.48 -12.53 -25.23
CA ASP A 30 -6.86 -13.60 -26.16
C ASP A 30 -6.06 -14.88 -25.85
N GLY A 31 -6.26 -15.45 -24.65
CA GLY A 31 -5.68 -16.74 -24.26
C GLY A 31 -5.17 -16.84 -22.83
N MET A 32 -4.54 -17.97 -22.52
CA MET A 32 -3.97 -18.21 -21.20
C MET A 32 -2.72 -17.34 -20.98
N PRO A 33 -2.54 -16.75 -19.79
CA PRO A 33 -1.32 -16.04 -19.44
C PRO A 33 -0.10 -16.96 -19.53
N GLN A 34 1.06 -16.36 -19.78
CA GLN A 34 2.32 -17.09 -19.77
C GLN A 34 2.70 -17.50 -18.34
N PRO A 35 3.43 -18.62 -18.15
CA PRO A 35 3.99 -18.97 -16.86
C PRO A 35 4.81 -17.82 -16.26
N CYS A 36 4.72 -17.67 -14.95
CA CYS A 36 5.40 -16.60 -14.20
C CYS A 36 5.75 -17.15 -12.82
N GLU A 37 7.04 -17.38 -12.56
CA GLU A 37 7.50 -17.93 -11.29
C GLU A 37 7.62 -16.85 -10.21
N THR A 38 7.91 -15.61 -10.61
CA THR A 38 8.16 -14.48 -9.70
C THR A 38 7.34 -13.26 -10.12
N LEU A 39 6.49 -12.72 -9.24
CA LEU A 39 5.68 -11.54 -9.58
C LEU A 39 5.68 -10.46 -8.51
N PHE A 40 5.53 -9.21 -8.95
CA PHE A 40 5.31 -8.06 -8.10
C PHE A 40 3.81 -7.85 -7.85
N PHE A 41 3.45 -7.60 -6.59
CA PHE A 41 2.09 -7.37 -6.13
C PHE A 41 2.02 -6.01 -5.40
N PRO A 42 1.75 -4.90 -6.11
CA PRO A 42 1.67 -3.56 -5.51
C PRO A 42 0.49 -3.42 -4.53
N GLY A 43 -0.61 -4.12 -4.81
CA GLY A 43 -1.85 -4.02 -4.06
C GLY A 43 -2.70 -2.81 -4.45
N CYS A 44 -4.01 -2.94 -4.21
CA CYS A 44 -5.02 -2.01 -4.71
C CYS A 44 -4.89 -0.58 -4.16
N SER A 45 -4.48 -0.36 -2.90
CA SER A 45 -4.28 1.02 -2.43
C SER A 45 -3.14 1.70 -3.17
N PHE A 46 -2.04 0.99 -3.45
CA PHE A 46 -0.87 1.61 -4.04
C PHE A 46 -1.12 2.08 -5.48
N ILE A 47 -1.85 1.29 -6.27
CA ILE A 47 -2.27 1.70 -7.62
C ILE A 47 -3.19 2.95 -7.61
N ASN A 48 -4.03 3.13 -6.59
CA ASN A 48 -4.92 4.30 -6.52
C ASN A 48 -4.17 5.57 -6.15
N TYR A 49 -3.20 5.47 -5.24
CA TYR A 49 -2.58 6.65 -4.64
C TYR A 49 -1.20 6.98 -5.20
N GLY A 50 -0.48 6.00 -5.74
CA GLY A 50 0.91 6.14 -6.16
C GLY A 50 1.23 5.38 -7.43
N MET A 51 0.38 5.43 -8.46
CA MET A 51 0.63 4.77 -9.75
C MET A 51 2.03 5.04 -10.34
N PRO A 52 2.57 6.29 -10.30
CA PRO A 52 3.94 6.53 -10.78
C PRO A 52 5.00 5.76 -10.00
N LEU A 53 4.80 5.56 -8.69
CA LEU A 53 5.69 4.74 -7.87
C LEU A 53 5.50 3.25 -8.11
N VAL A 54 4.29 2.79 -8.45
CA VAL A 54 4.06 1.39 -8.85
C VAL A 54 4.89 1.06 -10.09
N ASP A 55 4.86 1.94 -11.09
CA ASP A 55 5.64 1.81 -12.32
C ASP A 55 7.15 1.81 -12.05
N ALA A 56 7.64 2.79 -11.28
CA ALA A 56 9.07 2.90 -10.94
C ALA A 56 9.60 1.72 -10.13
N VAL A 57 8.81 1.21 -9.16
CA VAL A 57 9.17 0.03 -8.37
C VAL A 57 9.16 -1.22 -9.24
N TYR A 58 8.16 -1.37 -10.12
CA TYR A 58 8.09 -2.52 -11.00
C TYR A 58 9.27 -2.55 -11.96
N ALA A 59 9.64 -1.42 -12.57
CA ALA A 59 10.83 -1.29 -13.39
C ALA A 59 12.09 -1.67 -12.61
N THR A 60 12.25 -1.15 -11.39
CA THR A 60 13.38 -1.47 -10.50
C THR A 60 13.51 -2.97 -10.23
N LEU A 61 12.41 -3.65 -9.90
CA LEU A 61 12.43 -5.09 -9.63
C LEU A 61 12.67 -5.92 -10.89
N THR A 62 12.16 -5.47 -12.03
CA THR A 62 12.34 -6.13 -13.33
C THR A 62 13.78 -6.01 -13.82
N ASP A 63 14.35 -4.81 -13.78
CA ASP A 63 15.74 -4.55 -14.17
C ASP A 63 16.74 -5.30 -13.30
N ALA A 64 16.41 -5.53 -12.03
CA ALA A 64 17.19 -6.35 -11.11
C ALA A 64 16.97 -7.87 -11.27
N GLY A 65 16.07 -8.31 -12.17
CA GLY A 65 15.75 -9.72 -12.38
C GLY A 65 15.07 -10.39 -11.20
N ILE A 66 14.37 -9.63 -10.35
CA ILE A 66 13.72 -10.13 -9.13
C ILE A 66 12.30 -10.63 -9.40
N VAL A 67 11.62 -10.05 -10.39
CA VAL A 67 10.27 -10.41 -10.82
C VAL A 67 10.21 -10.52 -12.34
N GLU A 68 9.39 -11.45 -12.83
CA GLU A 68 9.10 -11.66 -14.25
C GLU A 68 7.82 -10.95 -14.69
N GLY A 69 6.95 -10.61 -13.74
CA GLY A 69 5.65 -10.01 -14.01
C GLY A 69 5.10 -9.17 -12.86
N ILE A 70 3.95 -8.55 -13.09
CA ILE A 70 3.19 -7.78 -12.11
C ILE A 70 1.74 -8.26 -12.09
N SER A 71 1.10 -8.26 -10.93
CA SER A 71 -0.36 -8.38 -10.87
C SER A 71 -0.99 -7.22 -10.11
N LEU A 72 -1.94 -6.54 -10.76
CA LEU A 72 -2.70 -5.43 -10.21
C LEU A 72 -3.96 -5.89 -9.44
N LEU A 73 -4.18 -7.20 -9.34
CA LEU A 73 -5.28 -7.76 -8.58
C LEU A 73 -5.28 -7.29 -7.12
N CYS A 74 -6.47 -7.21 -6.54
CA CYS A 74 -6.66 -6.96 -5.12
C CYS A 74 -6.47 -8.27 -4.34
N CYS A 75 -5.70 -8.27 -3.25
CA CYS A 75 -5.55 -9.45 -2.37
C CYS A 75 -6.83 -9.98 -1.68
N GLY A 76 -8.01 -9.44 -1.99
CA GLY A 76 -9.30 -9.87 -1.45
C GLY A 76 -9.58 -9.48 0.00
N LYS A 77 -8.60 -8.91 0.75
CA LYS A 77 -8.78 -8.55 2.18
C LYS A 77 -10.06 -7.77 2.45
N ILE A 78 -10.36 -6.78 1.62
CA ILE A 78 -11.49 -5.86 1.82
C ILE A 78 -12.85 -6.46 1.43
N LEU A 79 -12.88 -7.57 0.68
CA LEU A 79 -14.12 -8.25 0.30
C LEU A 79 -14.90 -8.73 1.52
N ARG A 80 -14.20 -9.02 2.63
CA ARG A 80 -14.83 -9.43 3.90
C ARG A 80 -15.80 -8.39 4.50
N TYR A 81 -15.72 -7.14 4.06
CA TYR A 81 -16.57 -6.05 4.54
C TYR A 81 -17.77 -5.81 3.63
N GLU A 82 -17.92 -6.59 2.56
CA GLU A 82 -19.09 -6.57 1.69
C GLU A 82 -20.20 -7.47 2.22
N SER A 83 -21.42 -7.24 1.76
CA SER A 83 -22.54 -8.16 1.93
C SER A 83 -22.17 -9.54 1.38
N ASN A 84 -22.37 -10.61 2.17
CA ASN A 84 -21.88 -11.98 1.86
C ASN A 84 -20.36 -12.06 1.65
N GLY A 85 -19.59 -11.11 2.19
CA GLY A 85 -18.17 -10.94 1.92
C GLY A 85 -17.28 -12.12 2.28
N ALA A 86 -17.70 -12.97 3.22
CA ALA A 86 -16.96 -14.18 3.58
C ALA A 86 -16.96 -15.20 2.43
N GLU A 87 -18.11 -15.42 1.79
CA GLU A 87 -18.28 -16.35 0.67
C GLU A 87 -17.61 -15.79 -0.59
N ILE A 88 -17.84 -14.51 -0.90
CA ILE A 88 -17.19 -13.81 -2.03
C ILE A 88 -15.67 -13.92 -1.92
N ARG A 89 -15.14 -13.65 -0.72
CA ARG A 89 -13.70 -13.75 -0.47
C ARG A 89 -13.18 -15.18 -0.61
N ALA A 90 -13.91 -16.18 -0.11
CA ALA A 90 -13.49 -17.57 -0.23
C ALA A 90 -13.45 -18.02 -1.70
N ASN A 91 -14.43 -17.64 -2.51
CA ASN A 91 -14.44 -17.94 -3.95
C ASN A 91 -13.29 -17.22 -4.68
N TYR A 92 -13.07 -15.94 -4.37
CA TYR A 92 -11.95 -15.19 -4.93
C TYR A 92 -10.59 -15.79 -4.56
N GLU A 93 -10.38 -16.15 -3.29
CA GLU A 93 -9.13 -16.77 -2.83
C GLU A 93 -8.89 -18.12 -3.51
N LYS A 94 -9.94 -18.90 -3.76
CA LYS A 94 -9.85 -20.15 -4.53
C LYS A 94 -9.37 -19.90 -5.96
N GLN A 95 -9.99 -18.96 -6.68
CA GLN A 95 -9.57 -18.60 -8.04
C GLN A 95 -8.13 -18.07 -8.08
N LEU A 96 -7.74 -17.28 -7.07
CA LEU A 96 -6.38 -16.80 -6.93
C LEU A 96 -5.40 -17.95 -6.76
N CYS A 97 -5.64 -18.89 -5.85
CA CYS A 97 -4.75 -20.04 -5.63
C CYS A 97 -4.68 -20.94 -6.87
N GLU A 98 -5.81 -21.23 -7.52
CA GLU A 98 -5.85 -21.97 -8.78
C GLU A 98 -4.99 -21.30 -9.85
N ARG A 99 -5.09 -19.97 -9.99
CA ARG A 99 -4.31 -19.22 -10.96
C ARG A 99 -2.82 -19.20 -10.63
N LEU A 100 -2.46 -18.98 -9.36
CA LEU A 100 -1.06 -19.01 -8.90
C LEU A 100 -0.41 -20.38 -9.15
N SER A 101 -1.12 -21.46 -8.81
CA SER A 101 -0.64 -22.83 -9.05
C SER A 101 -0.48 -23.13 -10.54
N LEU A 102 -1.46 -22.74 -11.36
CA LEU A 102 -1.46 -23.00 -12.81
C LEU A 102 -0.32 -22.30 -13.53
N LEU A 103 0.03 -21.09 -13.11
CA LEU A 103 1.11 -20.29 -13.71
C LEU A 103 2.49 -20.60 -13.11
N GLY A 104 2.56 -21.52 -12.15
CA GLY A 104 3.82 -21.96 -11.55
C GLY A 104 4.45 -20.94 -10.60
N VAL A 105 3.67 -19.98 -10.07
CA VAL A 105 4.18 -18.94 -9.18
C VAL A 105 4.86 -19.57 -7.96
N LYS A 106 6.08 -19.13 -7.65
CA LYS A 106 6.88 -19.55 -6.49
C LYS A 106 7.13 -18.42 -5.51
N LYS A 107 7.14 -17.17 -5.98
CA LYS A 107 7.47 -16.01 -5.16
C LYS A 107 6.62 -14.80 -5.56
N ILE A 108 6.12 -14.10 -4.55
CA ILE A 108 5.38 -12.86 -4.72
C ILE A 108 6.03 -11.76 -3.88
N VAL A 109 6.62 -10.76 -4.55
CA VAL A 109 7.15 -9.55 -3.89
C VAL A 109 6.00 -8.57 -3.69
N THR A 110 5.72 -8.20 -2.45
CA THR A 110 4.49 -7.47 -2.11
C THR A 110 4.78 -6.13 -1.45
N ALA A 111 4.21 -5.05 -1.99
CA ALA A 111 4.45 -3.68 -1.50
C ALA A 111 3.63 -3.31 -0.24
N CYS A 112 2.55 -4.04 0.04
CA CYS A 112 1.58 -3.67 1.06
C CYS A 112 1.52 -4.70 2.22
N PRO A 113 1.65 -4.28 3.49
CA PRO A 113 1.54 -5.17 4.65
C PRO A 113 0.19 -5.89 4.73
N ASN A 114 -0.90 -5.24 4.31
CA ASN A 114 -2.22 -5.87 4.25
C ASN A 114 -2.25 -7.03 3.25
N CYS A 115 -1.62 -6.85 2.09
CA CYS A 115 -1.54 -7.87 1.05
C CYS A 115 -0.65 -9.03 1.49
N VAL A 116 0.50 -8.77 2.13
CA VAL A 116 1.34 -9.85 2.68
C VAL A 116 0.56 -10.74 3.63
N LYS A 117 -0.18 -10.14 4.59
CA LYS A 117 -1.00 -10.91 5.52
C LYS A 117 -2.09 -11.71 4.81
N ALA A 118 -2.82 -11.09 3.89
CA ALA A 118 -3.95 -11.72 3.21
C ALA A 118 -3.51 -12.84 2.26
N LEU A 119 -2.46 -12.61 1.47
CA LEU A 119 -1.90 -13.60 0.55
C LEU A 119 -1.33 -14.79 1.31
N ARG A 120 -0.55 -14.57 2.38
CA ARG A 120 -0.04 -15.67 3.23
C ARG A 120 -1.16 -16.52 3.81
N ASP A 121 -2.25 -15.89 4.28
CA ASP A 121 -3.41 -16.63 4.77
C ASP A 121 -4.14 -17.43 3.68
N ALA A 122 -4.21 -16.90 2.45
CA ALA A 122 -4.84 -17.58 1.33
C ALA A 122 -4.00 -18.78 0.86
N VAL A 123 -2.72 -18.56 0.55
CA VAL A 123 -1.84 -19.61 0.01
C VAL A 123 -1.57 -20.72 1.02
N ALA A 124 -1.49 -20.40 2.33
CA ALA A 124 -1.30 -21.43 3.36
C ALA A 124 -2.54 -22.33 3.57
N ARG A 125 -3.73 -21.92 3.11
CA ARG A 125 -4.95 -22.73 3.20
C ARG A 125 -5.11 -23.70 2.03
N ASP A 126 -4.34 -23.53 0.96
CA ASP A 126 -4.42 -24.35 -0.24
C ASP A 126 -3.10 -25.10 -0.46
N ALA A 127 -3.14 -26.43 -0.42
CA ALA A 127 -1.96 -27.28 -0.54
C ALA A 127 -1.20 -27.07 -1.86
N SER A 128 -1.86 -26.64 -2.94
CA SER A 128 -1.22 -26.37 -4.23
C SER A 128 -0.34 -25.10 -4.24
N THR A 129 -0.53 -24.23 -3.25
CA THR A 129 0.17 -22.92 -3.16
C THR A 129 0.88 -22.70 -1.83
N ALA A 130 0.84 -23.66 -0.90
CA ALA A 130 1.40 -23.53 0.44
C ALA A 130 2.91 -23.20 0.45
N ASP A 131 3.64 -23.60 -0.60
CA ASP A 131 5.07 -23.34 -0.76
C ASP A 131 5.40 -21.97 -1.42
N ILE A 132 4.39 -21.18 -1.79
CA ILE A 132 4.62 -19.86 -2.40
C ILE A 132 5.16 -18.88 -1.36
N ALA A 133 6.34 -18.33 -1.64
CA ALA A 133 6.98 -17.34 -0.78
C ALA A 133 6.39 -15.94 -1.00
N ILE A 134 5.71 -15.39 0.01
CA ILE A 134 5.25 -14.01 0.01
C ILE A 134 6.30 -13.13 0.72
N ILE A 135 7.00 -12.28 -0.02
CA ILE A 135 8.15 -11.49 0.47
C ILE A 135 7.79 -10.00 0.52
N PRO A 136 8.00 -9.32 1.67
CA PRO A 136 7.84 -7.87 1.79
C PRO A 136 8.83 -7.10 0.91
N LEU A 137 8.32 -6.14 0.14
CA LEU A 137 9.12 -5.26 -0.73
C LEU A 137 10.31 -4.56 -0.05
N PRO A 138 10.20 -3.95 1.15
CA PRO A 138 11.34 -3.22 1.71
C PRO A 138 12.52 -4.13 2.04
N THR A 139 12.28 -5.40 2.39
CA THR A 139 13.35 -6.40 2.59
C THR A 139 14.08 -6.65 1.28
N VAL A 140 13.34 -6.88 0.19
CA VAL A 140 13.90 -7.10 -1.15
C VAL A 140 14.74 -5.90 -1.59
N LEU A 141 14.23 -4.67 -1.41
CA LEU A 141 14.96 -3.46 -1.76
C LEU A 141 16.25 -3.31 -0.94
N ALA A 142 16.19 -3.60 0.36
CA ALA A 142 17.37 -3.53 1.23
C ALA A 142 18.44 -4.58 0.83
N ASP A 143 18.02 -5.80 0.47
CA ASP A 143 18.88 -6.89 0.00
C ASP A 143 19.54 -6.57 -1.35
N LEU A 144 18.84 -5.84 -2.22
CA LEU A 144 19.39 -5.29 -3.46
C LEU A 144 20.38 -4.14 -3.23
N GLY A 145 20.54 -3.66 -1.99
CA GLY A 145 21.45 -2.57 -1.63
C GLY A 145 20.84 -1.18 -1.74
N TYR A 146 19.53 -1.04 -2.01
CA TYR A 146 18.88 0.27 -2.00
C TYR A 146 18.88 0.87 -0.60
N ARG A 147 19.10 2.18 -0.52
CA ARG A 147 18.96 2.98 0.70
C ARG A 147 18.24 4.27 0.34
N ILE A 148 17.45 4.78 1.28
CA ILE A 148 16.86 6.10 1.19
C ILE A 148 17.99 7.11 1.36
N ASP A 149 18.18 7.97 0.37
CA ASP A 149 19.09 9.09 0.49
C ASP A 149 18.59 10.04 1.59
N SER A 150 19.38 10.17 2.66
CA SER A 150 18.98 10.94 3.83
C SER A 150 18.90 12.43 3.53
N ASP A 151 19.81 12.97 2.71
CA ASP A 151 19.80 14.39 2.36
C ASP A 151 18.56 14.72 1.50
N GLY A 152 18.26 13.89 0.49
CA GLY A 152 17.05 14.00 -0.31
C GLY A 152 15.76 13.86 0.53
N ALA A 153 15.68 12.85 1.39
CA ALA A 153 14.51 12.61 2.23
C ALA A 153 14.25 13.75 3.24
N LEU A 154 15.31 14.26 3.89
CA LEU A 154 15.20 15.37 4.83
C LEU A 154 14.90 16.69 4.12
N THR A 155 15.45 16.91 2.92
CA THR A 155 15.11 18.07 2.08
C THR A 155 13.63 18.04 1.67
N LEU A 156 13.13 16.88 1.25
CA LEU A 156 11.72 16.70 0.91
C LEU A 156 10.82 16.95 2.14
N LEU A 157 11.21 16.43 3.30
CA LEU A 157 10.50 16.67 4.56
C LEU A 157 10.42 18.17 4.89
N SER A 158 11.55 18.86 4.91
CA SER A 158 11.60 20.31 5.17
C SER A 158 10.74 21.10 4.17
N THR A 159 10.80 20.75 2.88
CA THR A 159 9.98 21.40 1.85
C THR A 159 8.49 21.27 2.14
N VAL A 160 8.03 20.07 2.55
CA VAL A 160 6.61 19.84 2.87
C VAL A 160 6.21 20.53 4.18
N VAL A 161 7.10 20.54 5.19
CA VAL A 161 6.87 21.27 6.45
C VAL A 161 6.70 22.76 6.18
N ASP A 162 7.60 23.36 5.40
CA ASP A 162 7.55 24.80 5.09
C ASP A 162 6.32 25.19 4.27
N ALA A 163 5.97 24.38 3.27
CA ALA A 163 4.74 24.57 2.49
C ALA A 163 3.48 24.43 3.35
N GLY A 164 3.53 23.60 4.40
CA GLY A 164 2.44 23.31 5.31
C GLY A 164 2.49 24.06 6.64
N LYS A 165 3.33 25.08 6.80
CA LYS A 165 3.60 25.75 8.09
C LYS A 165 2.36 26.30 8.81
N ASP A 166 1.32 26.67 8.05
CA ASP A 166 0.06 27.20 8.59
C ASP A 166 -0.96 26.08 8.91
N TYR A 167 -0.62 24.84 8.57
CA TYR A 167 -1.48 23.66 8.75
C TYR A 167 -0.94 22.67 9.80
N PHE A 168 0.39 22.58 9.93
CA PHE A 168 1.06 21.69 10.87
C PHE A 168 1.32 22.34 12.23
N GLU A 169 1.89 21.59 13.17
CA GLU A 169 2.27 22.10 14.49
C GLU A 169 3.22 23.31 14.35
N PRO A 170 3.00 24.41 15.10
CA PRO A 170 3.87 25.57 15.02
C PRO A 170 5.32 25.25 15.41
N GLY A 171 6.26 25.88 14.70
CA GLY A 171 7.70 25.79 14.98
C GLY A 171 8.42 24.58 14.35
N LEU A 172 7.72 23.73 13.59
CA LEU A 172 8.35 22.58 12.91
C LEU A 172 9.44 23.00 11.90
N SER A 173 9.28 24.12 11.19
CA SER A 173 10.28 24.64 10.25
C SER A 173 11.60 25.04 10.92
N GLU A 174 11.60 25.29 12.23
CA GLU A 174 12.79 25.64 13.00
C GLU A 174 13.48 24.40 13.60
N MET A 175 12.83 23.24 13.55
CA MET A 175 13.36 21.98 14.07
C MET A 175 14.26 21.29 13.04
N ARG A 176 15.20 20.49 13.55
CA ARG A 176 15.94 19.55 12.70
C ARG A 176 14.95 18.57 12.05
N PRO A 177 14.97 18.38 10.72
CA PRO A 177 14.10 17.43 10.06
C PRO A 177 14.39 16.01 10.56
N MET A 178 13.33 15.29 10.92
CA MET A 178 13.42 13.97 11.53
C MET A 178 12.13 13.20 11.31
N PHE A 179 12.22 11.93 10.92
CA PHE A 179 11.04 11.08 10.81
C PHE A 179 10.75 10.36 12.13
N CYS A 180 9.48 10.12 12.44
CA CYS A 180 9.08 8.99 13.29
C CYS A 180 8.55 7.85 12.41
N ILE A 181 8.91 6.61 12.76
CA ILE A 181 8.42 5.42 12.05
C ILE A 181 7.10 4.94 12.64
N HIS A 182 6.06 4.88 11.81
CA HIS A 182 4.80 4.20 12.12
C HIS A 182 4.77 2.79 11.53
N ASP A 183 4.88 1.78 12.41
CA ASP A 183 4.80 0.38 12.04
C ASP A 183 3.34 -0.08 11.88
N SER A 184 3.05 -0.70 10.74
CA SER A 184 1.67 -0.99 10.31
C SER A 184 1.10 -2.22 11.03
N CYS A 185 -0.16 -2.15 11.47
CA CYS A 185 -0.77 -3.23 12.26
C CYS A 185 -0.78 -4.65 11.62
N PRO A 186 -0.86 -4.85 10.29
CA PRO A 186 -0.80 -6.20 9.70
C PRO A 186 0.57 -6.86 9.86
N ASP A 187 1.64 -6.06 10.03
CA ASP A 187 3.02 -6.51 10.14
C ASP A 187 3.41 -6.89 11.58
N ARG A 188 2.59 -6.56 12.60
CA ARG A 188 2.95 -6.76 14.02
C ARG A 188 3.42 -8.17 14.38
N LYS A 189 2.92 -9.20 13.70
CA LYS A 189 3.30 -10.59 14.00
C LYS A 189 4.71 -10.93 13.51
N THR A 190 5.13 -10.35 12.38
CA THR A 190 6.39 -10.73 11.72
C THR A 190 7.45 -9.65 11.79
N GLY A 191 7.06 -8.38 11.77
CA GLY A 191 7.95 -7.22 11.86
C GLY A 191 8.86 -7.05 10.65
N GLU A 192 8.51 -7.65 9.51
CA GLU A 192 9.36 -7.67 8.32
C GLU A 192 9.33 -6.32 7.59
N PHE A 193 8.17 -5.67 7.49
CA PHE A 193 8.12 -4.29 6.98
C PHE A 193 8.81 -3.34 7.96
N ALA A 194 8.55 -3.50 9.26
CA ALA A 194 9.19 -2.68 10.29
C ALA A 194 10.73 -2.76 10.23
N SER A 195 11.27 -3.97 10.04
CA SER A 195 12.72 -4.18 9.94
C SER A 195 13.26 -3.73 8.57
N GLY A 196 12.57 -4.07 7.48
CA GLY A 196 12.98 -3.71 6.12
C GLY A 196 13.02 -2.20 5.91
N VAL A 197 12.03 -1.45 6.39
CA VAL A 197 12.02 0.01 6.27
C VAL A 197 13.18 0.65 7.03
N ARG A 198 13.52 0.14 8.22
CA ARG A 198 14.69 0.62 8.97
C ARG A 198 16.00 0.27 8.29
N ALA A 199 16.09 -0.90 7.66
CA ALA A 199 17.26 -1.28 6.86
C ALA A 199 17.49 -0.37 5.64
N LEU A 200 16.47 0.36 5.19
CA LEU A 200 16.57 1.35 4.11
C LEU A 200 17.01 2.74 4.62
N LEU A 201 16.92 3.01 5.91
CA LEU A 201 17.20 4.33 6.50
C LEU A 201 18.58 4.39 7.18
N ALA A 202 19.12 5.60 7.28
CA ALA A 202 20.21 5.90 8.19
C ALA A 202 19.68 6.18 9.61
N ASP A 203 20.41 5.76 10.63
CA ASP A 203 20.01 5.88 12.04
C ASP A 203 19.79 7.35 12.46
N GLU A 204 20.49 8.29 11.83
CA GLU A 204 20.39 9.73 12.09
C GLU A 204 19.18 10.43 11.44
N ALA A 205 18.42 9.73 10.60
CA ALA A 205 17.28 10.28 9.85
C ALA A 205 15.93 10.06 10.55
N TYR A 206 15.87 9.24 11.61
CA TYR A 206 14.63 8.97 12.33
C TYR A 206 14.81 8.82 13.84
N ASN A 207 13.72 9.07 14.57
CA ASN A 207 13.54 8.68 15.96
C ASN A 207 12.45 7.61 16.04
N GLU A 208 12.57 6.69 16.99
CA GLU A 208 11.47 5.78 17.31
C GLU A 208 10.35 6.51 18.06
N CYS A 209 9.11 6.21 17.71
CA CYS A 209 7.96 6.57 18.54
C CYS A 209 7.94 5.67 19.79
N GLU A 210 7.29 6.13 20.86
CA GLU A 210 7.13 5.35 22.09
C GLU A 210 6.51 3.98 21.79
N HIS A 211 5.47 3.96 20.96
CA HIS A 211 4.87 2.73 20.47
C HIS A 211 5.40 2.41 19.07
N ASN A 212 6.23 1.38 18.99
CA ASN A 212 6.80 0.89 17.74
C ASN A 212 6.64 -0.64 17.64
N ARG A 213 6.86 -1.17 16.44
CA ARG A 213 6.81 -2.61 16.13
C ARG A 213 5.50 -3.25 16.58
N THR A 214 5.58 -4.20 17.52
CA THR A 214 4.44 -4.96 18.05
C THR A 214 3.49 -4.10 18.88
N THR A 215 3.96 -2.98 19.44
CA THR A 215 3.16 -2.08 20.29
C THR A 215 2.61 -0.88 19.52
N SER A 216 3.13 -0.60 18.31
CA SER A 216 2.67 0.49 17.43
C SER A 216 1.15 0.53 17.33
N PHE A 217 0.57 1.73 17.45
CA PHE A 217 -0.87 1.93 17.39
C PHE A 217 -1.50 1.58 16.04
N CYS A 218 -2.81 1.34 16.00
CA CYS A 218 -3.53 1.28 14.72
C CYS A 218 -3.64 2.71 14.16
N CYS A 219 -3.54 2.92 12.83
CA CYS A 219 -3.73 4.25 12.23
C CYS A 219 -5.19 4.71 12.19
N GLY A 220 -6.14 3.79 12.37
CA GLY A 220 -7.58 4.07 12.31
C GLY A 220 -8.25 3.78 10.95
N SER A 221 -7.51 3.43 9.89
CA SER A 221 -8.09 3.24 8.55
C SER A 221 -9.20 2.18 8.49
N LEU A 222 -9.01 1.05 9.17
CA LEU A 222 -10.05 0.01 9.26
C LEU A 222 -11.25 0.45 10.10
N VAL A 223 -11.03 1.23 11.16
CA VAL A 223 -12.10 1.77 12.01
C VAL A 223 -12.94 2.77 11.21
N ARG A 224 -12.29 3.59 10.38
CA ARG A 224 -12.96 4.48 9.43
C ARG A 224 -13.77 3.70 8.41
N ALA A 225 -13.22 2.60 7.88
CA ALA A 225 -13.91 1.76 6.90
C ALA A 225 -15.20 1.10 7.45
N THR A 226 -15.36 0.97 8.77
CA THR A 226 -16.63 0.52 9.39
C THR A 226 -17.58 1.66 9.74
N GLY A 227 -17.34 2.89 9.25
CA GLY A 227 -18.17 4.06 9.52
C GLY A 227 -17.89 4.78 10.85
N ASN A 228 -16.90 4.35 11.64
CA ASN A 228 -16.57 4.95 12.94
C ASN A 228 -15.55 6.09 12.80
N TYR A 229 -15.93 7.16 12.09
CA TYR A 229 -15.03 8.25 11.70
C TYR A 229 -14.36 8.96 12.90
N GLU A 230 -15.12 9.34 13.93
CA GLU A 230 -14.58 10.05 15.09
C GLU A 230 -13.53 9.22 15.84
N ALA A 231 -13.80 7.92 16.02
CA ALA A 231 -12.86 7.01 16.66
C ALA A 231 -11.59 6.81 15.81
N ALA A 232 -11.74 6.73 14.50
CA ALA A 232 -10.61 6.64 13.58
C ALA A 232 -9.72 7.90 13.60
N ASP A 233 -10.33 9.08 13.71
CA ASP A 233 -9.61 10.35 13.72
C ASP A 233 -8.91 10.58 15.06
N LYS A 234 -9.57 10.28 16.18
CA LYS A 234 -8.93 10.24 17.51
C LYS A 234 -7.74 9.29 17.52
N GLN A 235 -7.88 8.13 16.87
CA GLN A 235 -6.81 7.16 16.78
C GLN A 235 -5.64 7.65 15.90
N ALA A 236 -5.91 8.36 14.81
CA ALA A 236 -4.89 8.98 13.98
C ALA A 236 -4.15 10.10 14.74
N GLN A 237 -4.88 10.99 15.44
CA GLN A 237 -4.32 12.13 16.17
C GLN A 237 -3.24 11.72 17.19
N ARG A 238 -3.40 10.55 17.83
CA ARG A 238 -2.38 9.97 18.72
C ARG A 238 -1.02 9.75 18.04
N HIS A 239 -0.98 9.41 16.76
CA HIS A 239 0.29 9.26 16.03
C HIS A 239 0.99 10.59 15.82
N GLY A 240 0.22 11.67 15.59
CA GLY A 240 0.78 13.01 15.54
C GLY A 240 1.34 13.43 16.90
N GLU A 241 0.67 13.08 18.00
CA GLU A 241 1.16 13.30 19.37
C GLU A 241 2.47 12.55 19.63
N GLU A 242 2.53 11.28 19.24
CA GLU A 242 3.75 10.48 19.36
C GLU A 242 4.90 11.05 18.52
N ALA A 243 4.63 11.53 17.31
CA ALA A 243 5.65 12.14 16.47
C ALA A 243 6.25 13.40 17.12
N ILE A 244 5.41 14.28 17.67
CA ILE A 244 5.88 15.46 18.41
C ILE A 244 6.67 15.05 19.65
N ALA A 245 6.18 14.08 20.43
CA ALA A 245 6.87 13.57 21.61
C ALA A 245 8.25 12.96 21.27
N ALA A 246 8.35 12.29 20.11
CA ALA A 246 9.59 11.75 19.56
C ALA A 246 10.51 12.83 18.93
N LYS A 247 10.13 14.12 18.99
CA LYS A 247 10.84 15.23 18.34
C LYS A 247 11.02 15.03 16.84
N ALA A 248 10.04 14.39 16.20
CA ALA A 248 9.99 14.21 14.77
C ALA A 248 9.20 15.35 14.11
N THR A 249 9.60 15.71 12.89
CA THR A 249 8.91 16.70 12.05
C THR A 249 8.08 16.04 10.95
N GLY A 250 8.11 14.71 10.83
CA GLY A 250 7.29 13.94 9.91
C GLY A 250 7.06 12.51 10.38
N ILE A 251 6.02 11.85 9.89
CA ILE A 251 5.78 10.40 10.08
C ILE A 251 6.12 9.67 8.78
N MET A 252 6.81 8.55 8.89
CA MET A 252 7.03 7.63 7.78
C MET A 252 6.33 6.29 8.05
N THR A 253 5.70 5.70 7.03
CA THR A 253 5.07 4.38 7.15
C THR A 253 5.21 3.53 5.89
N ALA A 254 5.02 2.21 6.05
CA ALA A 254 5.09 1.21 4.98
C ALA A 254 3.74 0.79 4.40
N CYS A 255 2.63 1.34 4.94
CA CYS A 255 1.29 1.02 4.49
C CYS A 255 0.63 2.26 3.90
N VAL A 256 0.27 2.17 2.62
CA VAL A 256 -0.44 3.22 1.88
C VAL A 256 -1.73 3.66 2.59
N SER A 257 -2.51 2.72 3.16
CA SER A 257 -3.71 3.07 3.92
C SER A 257 -3.41 3.80 5.23
N CYS A 258 -2.24 3.53 5.85
CA CYS A 258 -1.79 4.31 7.01
C CYS A 258 -1.35 5.71 6.56
N ALA A 259 -0.58 5.82 5.47
CA ALA A 259 -0.13 7.11 4.94
C ALA A 259 -1.32 8.03 4.62
N PHE A 260 -2.34 7.50 3.93
CA PHE A 260 -3.56 8.24 3.64
C PHE A 260 -4.31 8.66 4.92
N GLN A 261 -4.67 7.70 5.79
CA GLN A 261 -5.45 8.00 7.00
C GLN A 261 -4.76 9.00 7.91
N LEU A 262 -3.45 8.85 8.13
CA LEU A 262 -2.70 9.76 8.99
C LEU A 262 -2.55 11.14 8.34
N SER A 263 -2.29 11.22 7.03
CA SER A 263 -2.22 12.51 6.31
C SER A 263 -3.51 13.32 6.44
N MET A 264 -4.66 12.65 6.45
CA MET A 264 -5.96 13.31 6.50
C MET A 264 -6.40 13.69 7.92
N ALA A 265 -6.04 12.89 8.93
CA ALA A 265 -6.68 12.94 10.24
C ALA A 265 -5.77 13.39 11.40
N GLN A 266 -4.44 13.19 11.32
CA GLN A 266 -3.51 13.83 12.25
C GLN A 266 -2.85 15.00 11.53
N ARG A 267 -3.11 16.23 11.98
CA ARG A 267 -2.61 17.45 11.34
C ARG A 267 -1.37 18.03 12.02
N ARG A 268 -0.68 17.23 12.85
CA ARG A 268 0.46 17.74 13.64
C ARG A 268 1.73 17.77 12.80
N VAL A 269 2.00 16.71 12.03
CA VAL A 269 3.18 16.61 11.15
C VAL A 269 2.80 16.00 9.80
N PRO A 270 3.53 16.28 8.70
CA PRO A 270 3.32 15.59 7.43
C PRO A 270 3.61 14.09 7.52
N VAL A 271 2.96 13.31 6.65
CA VAL A 271 3.12 11.85 6.58
C VAL A 271 3.63 11.44 5.21
N PHE A 272 4.53 10.46 5.19
CA PHE A 272 5.17 9.91 4.00
C PHE A 272 5.04 8.39 3.99
N HIS A 273 4.78 7.84 2.80
CA HIS A 273 5.08 6.45 2.54
C HIS A 273 6.58 6.29 2.26
N TYR A 274 7.23 5.23 2.75
CA TYR A 274 8.69 5.09 2.59
C TYR A 274 9.17 5.12 1.12
N LEU A 275 8.35 4.68 0.17
CA LEU A 275 8.67 4.74 -1.27
C LEU A 275 8.66 6.17 -1.83
N GLU A 276 7.93 7.10 -1.21
CA GLU A 276 8.03 8.52 -1.57
C GLU A 276 9.44 9.04 -1.32
N LEU A 277 10.04 8.63 -0.20
CA LEU A 277 11.39 9.02 0.16
C LEU A 277 12.44 8.30 -0.69
N LEU A 278 12.27 6.99 -0.90
CA LEU A 278 13.22 6.20 -1.68
C LEU A 278 13.34 6.67 -3.14
N TYR A 279 12.22 7.06 -3.75
CA TYR A 279 12.17 7.52 -5.15
C TYR A 279 12.14 9.04 -5.28
N ASN A 280 12.30 9.78 -4.18
CA ASN A 280 12.22 11.24 -4.13
C ASN A 280 10.99 11.80 -4.87
N TYR A 281 9.82 11.24 -4.55
CA TYR A 281 8.53 11.55 -5.19
C TYR A 281 7.47 11.79 -4.13
N ARG A 282 6.73 12.89 -4.22
CA ARG A 282 5.66 13.21 -3.27
C ARG A 282 4.29 12.78 -3.82
N ILE A 283 3.58 11.93 -3.08
CA ILE A 283 2.16 11.71 -3.33
C ILE A 283 1.38 12.93 -2.80
N ASP A 284 0.49 13.48 -3.62
CA ASP A 284 -0.46 14.49 -3.18
C ASP A 284 -1.64 13.81 -2.47
N TRP A 285 -1.46 13.55 -1.18
CA TRP A 285 -2.47 12.90 -0.35
C TRP A 285 -3.75 13.73 -0.18
N TYR A 286 -3.70 15.05 -0.38
CA TYR A 286 -4.85 15.95 -0.19
C TYR A 286 -5.68 16.10 -1.47
N ALA A 287 -5.07 15.92 -2.65
CA ALA A 287 -5.78 15.79 -3.91
C ALA A 287 -6.28 14.35 -4.17
N ALA A 288 -5.77 13.36 -3.42
CA ALA A 288 -6.20 11.99 -3.54
C ALA A 288 -7.68 11.81 -3.15
N ASP A 289 -8.42 11.02 -3.93
CA ASP A 289 -9.81 10.70 -3.62
C ASP A 289 -9.93 10.02 -2.25
N ALA A 290 -10.96 10.41 -1.49
CA ALA A 290 -11.27 9.84 -0.18
C ALA A 290 -11.55 8.33 -0.22
N TRP A 291 -11.88 7.80 -1.41
CA TRP A 291 -12.24 6.40 -1.62
C TRP A 291 -11.44 5.83 -2.78
N MET A 292 -10.97 4.59 -2.61
CA MET A 292 -10.30 3.86 -3.69
C MET A 292 -11.28 3.56 -4.82
N LYS A 293 -10.92 3.93 -6.04
CA LYS A 293 -11.69 3.69 -7.27
C LYS A 293 -11.30 2.37 -7.95
N LEU A 294 -10.01 2.05 -7.92
CA LEU A 294 -9.47 0.88 -8.63
C LEU A 294 -9.37 -0.33 -7.71
N ARG A 295 -10.03 -1.41 -8.12
CA ARG A 295 -9.94 -2.71 -7.47
C ARG A 295 -10.19 -3.81 -8.50
N PHE A 296 -9.12 -4.34 -9.06
CA PHE A 296 -9.18 -5.44 -10.01
C PHE A 296 -9.36 -6.78 -9.27
N LEU A 297 -10.28 -7.61 -9.76
CA LEU A 297 -10.48 -9.00 -9.37
C LEU A 297 -10.59 -9.83 -10.66
N PHE A 298 -10.71 -11.15 -10.53
CA PHE A 298 -11.12 -11.98 -11.67
C PHE A 298 -12.58 -11.68 -12.05
N ASP A 299 -12.87 -11.57 -13.35
CA ASP A 299 -14.12 -11.07 -13.94
C ASP A 299 -15.41 -11.70 -13.41
N GLU A 300 -15.35 -12.91 -12.86
CA GLU A 300 -16.53 -13.62 -12.35
C GLU A 300 -16.90 -13.27 -10.90
N SER A 301 -16.01 -12.63 -10.14
CA SER A 301 -16.20 -12.47 -8.70
C SER A 301 -16.89 -11.17 -8.27
N LEU A 302 -17.14 -10.23 -9.19
CA LEU A 302 -17.85 -8.99 -8.89
C LEU A 302 -18.56 -8.42 -10.14
N GLY A 303 -19.58 -9.12 -10.63
CA GLY A 303 -20.64 -8.61 -11.53
C GLY A 303 -20.24 -7.36 -12.32
N VAL A 304 -19.61 -7.59 -13.48
CA VAL A 304 -19.39 -6.57 -14.49
C VAL A 304 -20.78 -6.13 -14.95
N ASP A 305 -21.20 -4.93 -14.56
CA ASP A 305 -22.20 -4.21 -15.34
C ASP A 305 -21.38 -3.34 -16.28
N GLU A 306 -21.39 -3.71 -17.56
CA GLU A 306 -20.80 -2.95 -18.63
C GLU A 306 -21.32 -1.50 -18.55
N LEU A 307 -20.41 -0.53 -18.65
CA LEU A 307 -20.71 0.90 -18.82
C LEU A 307 -21.34 1.66 -17.64
N GLN A 308 -20.82 1.54 -16.41
CA GLN A 308 -20.97 2.62 -15.41
C GLN A 308 -19.66 2.99 -14.70
N PRO A 309 -19.42 4.31 -14.43
CA PRO A 309 -18.29 4.74 -13.62
C PRO A 309 -18.36 4.04 -12.27
N SER A 310 -17.22 3.47 -11.84
CA SER A 310 -17.06 2.65 -10.64
C SER A 310 -17.25 3.44 -9.35
N HIS A 311 -18.44 3.98 -9.13
CA HIS A 311 -18.92 4.44 -7.83
C HIS A 311 -19.52 3.25 -7.07
N ARG A 312 -18.70 2.26 -6.72
CA ARG A 312 -19.09 1.34 -5.65
C ARG A 312 -18.87 2.04 -4.31
N THR A 313 -19.84 2.85 -3.94
CA THR A 313 -20.14 3.13 -2.53
C THR A 313 -20.17 1.79 -1.80
N PHE A 314 -19.57 1.70 -0.61
CA PHE A 314 -19.78 0.56 0.27
C PHE A 314 -21.27 0.51 0.65
N ILE A 315 -22.10 -0.14 -0.16
CA ILE A 315 -23.53 -0.33 0.10
C ILE A 315 -23.64 -1.43 1.17
N GLY A 316 -23.50 -0.99 2.41
CA GLY A 316 -23.60 -1.80 3.63
C GLY A 316 -23.56 -0.99 4.92
N LEU A 317 -23.52 0.34 4.84
CA LEU A 317 -23.50 1.25 6.00
C LEU A 317 -24.64 2.28 5.97
N GLU A 318 -25.74 1.98 5.27
CA GLU A 318 -26.99 2.73 5.46
C GLU A 318 -27.95 1.92 6.34
N LYS A 319 -28.07 2.39 7.58
CA LYS A 319 -29.15 2.16 8.56
C LYS A 319 -29.28 0.75 9.14
N ALA A 320 -28.69 0.59 10.34
CA ALA A 320 -29.41 0.19 11.54
C ALA A 320 -28.90 1.01 12.73
#